data_AF-A0A4Q3SRI6-F1
#
_entry.id   AF-A0A4Q3SRI6-F1
#
_cell.length_a   1.000
_cell.length_b   1.000
_cell.length_c   1.000
_cell.angle_alpha   90.00
_cell.angle_beta   90.00
_cell.angle_gamma   90.00
#
_symmetry.space_group_name_H-M   'P 1'
#
loop_
_entity.id
_entity.type
_entity.pdbx_description
1 polymer ?
#
loop_
_entity_poly.entity_id
_entity_poly.type
_entity_poly.pdbx_seq_one_letter_code
_entity_poly.pdbx_strand_id
1 'polypeptide(L)' 'LVLLHRPERLIFGGGVMKAPGMIEHLRTLTSEKLAGYIAEWDEDLTHRIVLPELGDDAGITGALELGRRALETTA' A
#
# COMPACT_ATOMS: atom_id res chain seq x y z
N LEU A 1 -7.63 2.47 8.54
CA LEU A 1 -7.09 3.22 7.37
C LEU A 1 -8.17 3.46 6.34
N VAL A 2 -8.77 2.39 5.80
CA VAL A 2 -9.82 2.47 4.77
C VAL A 2 -10.96 3.42 5.16
N LEU A 3 -11.60 3.22 6.32
CA LEU A 3 -12.75 4.02 6.77
C LEU A 3 -12.44 5.50 7.04
N LEU A 4 -11.19 5.83 7.40
CA LEU A 4 -10.79 7.18 7.80
C LEU A 4 -10.25 8.00 6.63
N HIS A 5 -9.47 7.38 5.75
CA HIS A 5 -8.71 8.09 4.72
C HIS A 5 -9.12 7.74 3.29
N ARG A 6 -9.93 6.69 3.09
CA ARG A 6 -10.39 6.21 1.77
C ARG A 6 -9.30 6.26 0.67
N PRO A 7 -8.12 5.66 0.89
CA PRO A 7 -7.05 5.73 -0.09
C PRO A 7 -7.44 4.98 -1.36
N GLU A 8 -6.86 5.37 -2.49
CA GLU A 8 -7.00 4.59 -3.73
C GLU A 8 -6.20 3.27 -3.66
N ARG A 9 -5.03 3.32 -3.01
CA ARG A 9 -4.10 2.19 -2.84
C ARG A 9 -3.47 2.18 -1.45
N LEU A 10 -3.33 1.00 -0.87
CA LEU A 10 -2.54 0.69 0.32
C LEU A 10 -1.37 -0.20 -0.08
N ILE A 11 -0.15 0.28 0.16
CA ILE A 11 1.09 -0.42 -0.18
C ILE A 11 1.68 -0.99 1.12
N PHE A 12 1.82 -2.31 1.20
CA PHE A 12 2.31 -3.01 2.39
C PHE A 12 3.68 -3.63 2.13
N GLY A 13 4.74 -3.02 2.67
CA GLY A 13 6.12 -3.53 2.61
C GLY A 13 6.59 -4.17 3.93
N GLY A 14 7.90 -4.34 4.06
CA GLY A 14 8.56 -4.91 5.24
C GLY A 14 8.65 -6.43 5.25
N GLY A 15 9.47 -6.98 6.15
CA GLY A 15 9.80 -8.41 6.16
C GLY A 15 8.61 -9.35 6.38
N VAL A 16 7.61 -8.93 7.17
CA VAL A 16 6.38 -9.72 7.42
C VAL A 16 5.59 -9.95 6.14
N MET A 17 5.52 -8.95 5.27
CA MET A 17 4.77 -9.03 4.01
C MET A 17 5.39 -9.98 2.99
N LYS A 18 6.60 -10.49 3.24
CA LYS A 18 7.28 -11.49 2.39
C LYS A 18 6.85 -12.93 2.70
N ALA A 19 6.12 -13.16 3.80
CA ALA A 19 5.62 -14.49 4.12
C ALA A 19 4.64 -14.97 3.03
N PRO A 20 4.77 -16.22 2.53
CA PRO A 20 3.88 -16.77 1.51
C PRO A 20 2.41 -16.67 1.92
N GLY A 21 1.55 -16.15 1.03
CA GLY A 21 0.12 -16.03 1.27
C GLY A 21 -0.31 -14.84 2.14
N MET A 22 0.63 -14.03 2.65
CA MET A 22 0.33 -12.95 3.60
C MET A 22 -0.56 -11.87 2.99
N ILE A 23 -0.28 -11.46 1.74
CA ILE A 23 -1.06 -10.39 1.10
C ILE A 23 -2.46 -10.87 0.73
N GLU A 24 -2.61 -12.13 0.32
CA GLU A 24 -3.89 -12.77 0.07
C GLU A 24 -4.73 -12.81 1.36
N HIS A 25 -4.11 -13.23 2.48
CA HIS A 25 -4.78 -13.28 3.78
C HIS A 25 -5.23 -11.88 4.25
N LEU A 26 -4.38 -10.86 4.05
CA LEU A 26 -4.71 -9.48 4.37
C LEU A 26 -5.91 -8.96 3.55
N ARG A 27 -5.96 -9.28 2.26
CA ARG A 27 -7.08 -8.92 1.37
C ARG A 27 -8.39 -9.54 1.86
N THR A 28 -8.39 -10.85 2.12
CA THR A 28 -9.57 -11.57 2.64
C THR A 28 -10.07 -10.95 3.95
N LEU A 29 -9.19 -10.79 4.94
CA LEU A 29 -9.58 -10.19 6.23
C LEU A 29 -10.06 -8.75 6.10
N THR A 30 -9.55 -7.99 5.12
CA THR A 30 -9.99 -6.61 4.90
C THR A 30 -11.42 -6.58 4.37
N SER A 31 -11.74 -7.38 3.35
CA SER A 31 -13.10 -7.50 2.82
C SER A 31 -14.07 -7.98 3.90
N GLU A 32 -13.72 -9.05 4.64
CA GLU A 32 -14.54 -9.58 5.74
C GLU A 32 -14.84 -8.52 6.82
N LYS A 33 -13.86 -7.68 7.17
CA LYS A 33 -14.03 -6.63 8.17
C LYS A 33 -14.85 -5.45 7.67
N LEU A 34 -14.80 -5.15 6.38
CA LEU A 34 -15.58 -4.07 5.78
C LEU A 34 -17.03 -4.50 5.53
N ALA A 35 -17.27 -5.79 5.27
CA ALA A 35 -18.60 -6.40 5.17
C ALA A 35 -19.58 -5.57 4.31
N GLY A 36 -19.14 -5.16 3.11
CA GLY A 36 -19.96 -4.36 2.20
C GLY A 36 -20.21 -2.90 2.61
N TYR A 37 -19.63 -2.40 3.72
CA TYR A 37 -19.81 -1.01 4.15
C TYR A 37 -19.25 0.00 3.13
N ILE A 38 -18.22 -0.40 2.38
CA ILE A 38 -17.65 0.37 1.29
C ILE A 38 -17.67 -0.51 0.05
N ALA A 39 -18.57 -0.22 -0.88
CA ALA A 39 -18.79 -1.02 -2.08
C ALA A 39 -17.48 -1.21 -2.89
N GLU A 40 -16.68 -0.16 -3.05
CA GLU A 40 -15.45 -0.23 -3.85
C GLU A 40 -14.33 -1.08 -3.21
N TRP A 41 -14.51 -1.46 -1.94
CA TRP A 41 -13.59 -2.29 -1.16
C TRP A 41 -14.18 -3.68 -0.83
N ASP A 42 -15.35 -3.99 -1.37
CA ASP A 42 -15.98 -5.32 -1.28
C ASP A 42 -15.69 -6.18 -2.53
N GLU A 43 -14.96 -5.59 -3.50
CA GLU A 43 -14.52 -6.22 -4.75
C GLU A 43 -13.11 -6.80 -4.62
N ASP A 44 -12.54 -7.29 -5.73
CA ASP A 44 -11.15 -7.75 -5.78
C ASP A 44 -10.17 -6.65 -5.34
N LEU A 45 -9.48 -6.90 -4.22
CA LEU A 45 -8.53 -5.99 -3.62
C LEU A 45 -7.11 -6.10 -4.21
N THR A 46 -6.88 -6.91 -5.26
CA THR A 46 -5.57 -7.09 -5.89
C THR A 46 -4.93 -5.79 -6.38
N HIS A 47 -5.74 -4.82 -6.81
CA HIS A 47 -5.28 -3.50 -7.26
C HIS A 47 -5.26 -2.43 -6.17
N ARG A 48 -5.87 -2.70 -5.01
CA ARG A 48 -5.97 -1.74 -3.88
C ARG A 48 -4.98 -2.04 -2.78
N ILE A 49 -4.82 -3.31 -2.40
CA ILE A 49 -3.84 -3.76 -1.40
C ILE A 49 -2.72 -4.45 -2.17
N VAL A 50 -1.56 -3.79 -2.23
CA VAL A 50 -0.44 -4.19 -3.10
C VAL A 50 0.87 -4.27 -2.31
N LEU A 51 1.83 -5.02 -2.86
CA LEU A 51 3.23 -4.96 -2.43
C LEU A 51 3.92 -3.74 -3.08
N PRO A 52 5.01 -3.22 -2.49
CA PRO A 52 5.81 -2.19 -3.14
C PRO A 52 6.41 -2.74 -4.43
N GLU A 53 6.20 -2.07 -5.56
CA GLU A 53 6.81 -2.44 -6.85
C GLU A 53 8.34 -2.31 -6.81
N LEU A 54 8.85 -1.36 -6.02
CA LEU A 54 10.29 -1.18 -5.75
C LEU A 54 10.83 -2.15 -4.69
N GLY A 55 10.01 -3.08 -4.18
CA GLY A 55 10.41 -4.01 -3.14
C GLY A 55 10.99 -3.32 -1.91
N ASP A 56 12.16 -3.78 -1.47
CA ASP A 56 12.88 -3.24 -0.30
C ASP A 56 13.48 -1.85 -0.57
N ASP A 57 13.60 -1.44 -1.83
CA ASP A 57 14.22 -0.17 -2.20
C ASP A 57 13.25 1.02 -2.12
N ALA A 58 11.95 0.77 -1.90
CA ALA A 58 10.93 1.83 -1.85
C ALA A 58 11.29 2.98 -0.89
N GLY A 59 11.89 2.66 0.27
CA GLY A 59 12.32 3.65 1.25
C GLY A 59 13.51 4.49 0.79
N ILE A 60 14.57 3.85 0.30
CA ILE A 60 15.79 4.55 -0.15
C ILE A 60 15.52 5.36 -1.42
N THR A 61 14.72 4.83 -2.35
CA THR A 61 14.29 5.58 -3.53
C THR A 61 13.48 6.81 -3.12
N GLY A 62 12.58 6.69 -2.14
CA GLY A 62 11.85 7.83 -1.58
C GLY A 62 12.78 8.90 -0.98
N ALA A 63 13.82 8.49 -0.24
CA ALA A 63 14.80 9.43 0.31
C ALA A 63 15.59 10.17 -0.78
N LEU A 64 15.99 9.48 -1.85
CA LEU A 64 16.66 10.09 -3.00
C LEU A 64 15.74 11.10 -3.71
N GLU A 65 14.47 10.76 -3.89
CA GLU A 65 13.46 11.65 -4.49
C GLU A 65 13.23 12.90 -3.64
N LEU A 66 13.21 12.78 -2.32
CA LEU A 66 13.15 13.94 -1.42
C LEU A 66 14.37 14.86 -1.60
N GLY A 67 15.58 14.30 -1.71
CA GLY A 67 16.79 15.06 -1.99
C GLY A 67 16.75 15.78 -3.35
N ARG A 68 16.28 15.08 -4.40
CA ARG A 68 16.11 15.65 -5.74
C ARG A 68 15.17 16.86 -5.72
N ARG A 69 13.99 16.74 -5.08
CA ARG A 69 13.01 17.83 -4.96
C ARG A 69 13.54 19.03 -4.18
N ALA A 70 14.36 18.79 -3.15
CA ALA A 70 14.96 19.87 -2.38
C ALA A 70 15.95 20.70 -3.23
N LEU A 71 16.72 20.05 -4.10
CA LEU A 71 17.61 20.74 -5.05
C LEU A 71 16.83 21.57 -6.07
N GLU A 72 15.72 21.04 -6.61
CA GLU A 72 14.86 21.76 -7.57
C GLU A 72 14.17 22.98 -6.94
N THR A 73 13.82 22.92 -5.66
CA THR A 73 13.16 24.04 -4.95
C THR A 73 14.15 25.17 -4.62
N THR A 74 15.45 24.89 -4.61
CA THR A 74 16.50 25.85 -4.27
C THR A 74 17.05 26.57 -5.51
N ALA A 75 16.74 26.09 -6.71
CA ALA A 75 17.12 26.69 -7.99
C ALA A 75 16.06 27.70 -8.47
#